data_AF-A0A0F8XKN3-F1
#
_entry.id   AF-A0A0F8XKN3-F1
#
_cell.length_a   1.000
_cell.length_b   1.000
_cell.length_c   1.000
_cell.angle_alpha   90.00
_cell.angle_beta   90.00
_cell.angle_gamma   90.00
#
_symmetry.space_group_name_H-M   'P 1'
#
loop_
_entity.id
_entity.type
_entity.pdbx_description
1 polymer ?
#
loop_
_entity_poly.entity_id
_entity_poly.type
_entity_poly.pdbx_seq_one_letter_code
_entity_poly.pdbx_strand_id
1 'polypeptide(L)'
;MKPSNYRERAQSGPSIPTSPLTRHGSRGEPTRASARVASQGSDFRLPTFFRGPRSKIVRRVLLPVLALLLIASPAYGQISISGVTPDSGWGVEPPLSGVQEFTINGSFPFPGGMTVALSRSGQPDIAGSGVTWVSPTSIKCTLTLASAAPGRWDVQVTHNVLGSALLADGFTVKGAPKIRRIADWGGPVAAMEVVGNTGYVARGAGMVILDLTDPAKMVELG
;
A
#
# COMPACT_ATOMS: atom_id res chain seq x y z
N MET A 1 61.89 3.78 -18.43
CA MET A 1 61.28 4.18 -19.71
C MET A 1 59.85 3.64 -19.72
N LYS A 2 58.74 4.34 -19.91
CA LYS A 2 58.31 5.75 -20.05
C LYS A 2 56.77 5.68 -19.80
N PRO A 3 56.12 6.64 -19.11
CA PRO A 3 54.69 6.53 -18.75
C PRO A 3 53.76 6.94 -19.90
N SER A 4 52.57 6.32 -19.93
CA SER A 4 51.47 6.63 -20.85
C SER A 4 50.74 7.90 -20.40
N ASN A 5 50.56 8.83 -21.33
CA ASN A 5 50.00 10.17 -21.10
C ASN A 5 48.47 10.14 -21.02
N TYR A 6 47.92 10.59 -19.90
CA TYR A 6 46.54 11.03 -19.77
C TYR A 6 46.46 12.50 -20.24
N ARG A 7 45.81 12.77 -21.38
CA ARG A 7 45.52 14.13 -21.84
C ARG A 7 44.07 14.47 -21.51
N GLU A 8 43.90 15.52 -20.71
CA GLU A 8 42.66 16.28 -20.54
C GLU A 8 42.08 16.69 -21.90
N ARG A 9 40.75 16.55 -22.02
CA ARG A 9 39.96 17.37 -22.95
C ARG A 9 38.81 17.99 -22.17
N ALA A 10 38.99 19.25 -21.81
CA ALA A 10 37.92 20.16 -21.44
C ALA A 10 37.04 20.46 -22.66
N GLN A 11 35.72 20.38 -22.49
CA GLN A 11 34.63 20.90 -23.34
C GLN A 11 33.33 20.40 -22.70
N SER A 12 32.27 21.15 -22.41
CA SER A 12 31.90 22.56 -22.53
C SER A 12 30.49 22.59 -21.92
N GLY A 13 30.29 23.33 -20.82
CA GLY A 13 28.97 23.46 -20.20
C GLY A 13 28.05 24.35 -21.06
N PRO A 14 26.75 24.05 -21.18
CA PRO A 14 25.82 24.95 -21.83
C PRO A 14 25.45 26.12 -20.89
N SER A 15 25.74 27.31 -21.38
CA SER A 15 25.42 28.64 -20.84
C SER A 15 23.92 28.89 -20.72
N ILE A 16 23.48 29.32 -19.54
CA ILE A 16 22.13 29.81 -19.24
C ILE A 16 22.02 31.28 -19.70
N PRO A 17 21.09 31.67 -20.58
CA PRO A 17 20.80 33.07 -20.83
C PRO A 17 19.85 33.63 -19.76
N THR A 18 20.35 34.60 -19.00
CA THR A 18 19.58 35.52 -18.15
C THR A 18 18.84 36.55 -19.00
N SER A 19 17.52 36.66 -18.82
CA SER A 19 16.72 37.79 -19.33
C SER A 19 16.44 38.80 -18.20
N PRO A 20 16.57 40.12 -18.46
CA PRO A 20 16.47 41.17 -17.44
C PRO A 20 15.04 41.64 -17.17
N LEU A 21 14.85 42.15 -15.94
CA LEU A 21 13.69 42.86 -15.43
C LEU A 21 13.46 44.20 -16.16
N THR A 22 12.24 44.45 -16.62
CA THR A 22 11.79 45.79 -17.02
C THR A 22 10.61 46.24 -16.16
N ARG A 23 10.78 47.40 -15.54
CA ARG A 23 9.84 48.18 -14.71
C ARG A 23 9.29 49.32 -15.57
N HIS A 24 7.97 49.57 -15.64
CA HIS A 24 7.33 50.90 -15.43
C HIS A 24 5.82 50.98 -15.79
N GLY A 25 5.04 51.61 -14.88
CA GLY A 25 3.78 52.35 -15.13
C GLY A 25 2.48 51.51 -15.22
N SER A 26 1.30 51.91 -14.73
CA SER A 26 0.85 53.14 -14.06
C SER A 26 -0.53 52.93 -13.41
N ARG A 27 -0.73 53.51 -12.22
CA ARG A 27 -1.84 54.41 -11.81
C ARG A 27 -3.31 53.96 -12.02
N GLY A 28 -3.99 53.70 -10.91
CA GLY A 28 -5.45 53.80 -10.75
C GLY A 28 -5.81 53.93 -9.27
N GLU A 29 -6.06 55.15 -8.80
CA GLU A 29 -6.65 55.43 -7.48
C GLU A 29 -8.08 54.86 -7.37
N PRO A 30 -8.51 54.46 -6.16
CA PRO A 30 -9.89 54.60 -5.76
C PRO A 30 -10.08 55.77 -4.77
N THR A 31 -10.95 56.69 -5.18
CA THR A 31 -11.44 57.86 -4.47
C THR A 31 -11.89 57.56 -3.05
N ARG A 32 -11.38 58.36 -2.11
CA ARG A 32 -11.76 58.42 -0.70
C ARG A 32 -13.12 59.09 -0.56
N ALA A 33 -14.13 58.36 -0.10
CA ALA A 33 -15.37 58.93 0.43
C ALA A 33 -15.51 58.54 1.91
N SER A 34 -15.37 59.53 2.77
CA SER A 34 -15.63 59.49 4.20
C SER A 34 -17.07 59.11 4.51
N ALA A 35 -17.31 58.20 5.45
CA ALA A 35 -18.51 58.24 6.28
C ALA A 35 -18.34 57.46 7.59
N ARG A 36 -18.43 58.24 8.68
CA ARG A 36 -18.71 57.96 10.09
C ARG A 36 -19.03 56.52 10.52
N VAL A 37 -18.30 56.13 11.57
CA VAL A 37 -18.68 55.15 12.59
C VAL A 37 -20.06 55.50 13.17
N ALA A 38 -21.00 54.55 13.07
CA ALA A 38 -22.18 54.48 13.91
C ALA A 38 -22.27 53.04 14.45
N SER A 39 -22.18 52.93 15.77
CA SER A 39 -22.38 51.71 16.54
C SER A 39 -23.84 51.25 16.45
N GLN A 40 -24.09 49.99 16.11
CA GLN A 40 -25.32 49.31 16.52
C GLN A 40 -25.12 47.79 16.43
N GLY A 41 -25.26 47.14 17.59
CA GLY A 41 -25.30 45.68 17.69
C GLY A 41 -26.50 45.13 16.93
N SER A 42 -26.27 44.07 16.16
CA SER A 42 -27.32 43.33 15.49
C SER A 42 -27.29 41.89 15.97
N ASP A 43 -28.28 41.60 16.82
CA ASP A 43 -28.76 40.25 17.13
C ASP A 43 -28.85 39.40 15.87
N PHE A 44 -28.13 38.28 15.86
CA PHE A 44 -28.27 37.24 14.85
C PHE A 44 -29.58 36.48 15.10
N ARG A 45 -30.71 37.06 14.66
CA ARG A 45 -31.97 36.34 14.52
C ARG A 45 -32.01 35.65 13.16
N LEU A 46 -32.23 34.33 13.19
CA LEU A 46 -32.53 33.50 12.03
C LEU A 46 -33.58 34.21 11.14
N PRO A 47 -33.35 34.39 9.83
CA PRO A 47 -34.37 34.97 8.98
C PRO A 47 -35.55 34.00 8.85
N THR A 48 -36.64 34.29 9.55
CA THR A 48 -37.95 33.69 9.30
C THR A 48 -38.53 34.26 8.01
N PHE A 49 -38.04 33.78 6.86
CA PHE A 49 -38.64 34.06 5.56
C PHE A 49 -38.95 32.74 4.87
N PHE A 50 -40.15 32.20 5.12
CA PHE A 50 -40.98 31.50 4.13
C PHE A 50 -42.37 31.27 4.73
N ARG A 51 -43.11 32.37 4.93
CA ARG A 51 -44.57 32.33 5.16
C ARG A 51 -45.25 32.74 3.85
N GLY A 52 -45.40 31.77 2.95
CA GLY A 52 -46.16 31.90 1.70
C GLY A 52 -46.99 30.64 1.44
N PRO A 53 -48.22 30.73 0.87
CA PRO A 53 -49.15 29.61 0.72
C PRO A 53 -48.78 28.63 -0.41
N ARG A 54 -47.50 28.27 -0.55
CA ARG A 54 -46.99 27.31 -1.57
C ARG A 54 -46.19 26.13 -0.99
N SER A 55 -46.29 25.83 0.31
CA SER A 55 -45.49 24.77 0.93
C SER A 55 -46.20 23.41 1.08
N LYS A 56 -47.49 23.29 0.74
CA LYS A 56 -48.18 22.00 0.84
C LYS A 56 -47.61 20.97 -0.15
N ILE A 57 -47.22 21.39 -1.36
CA ILE A 57 -46.59 20.51 -2.36
C ILE A 57 -45.14 20.18 -1.98
N VAL A 58 -44.38 21.16 -1.48
CA VAL A 58 -43.00 20.94 -0.99
C VAL A 58 -42.99 19.96 0.19
N ARG A 59 -43.93 20.06 1.13
CA ARG A 59 -44.05 19.09 2.25
C ARG A 59 -44.71 17.76 1.89
N ARG A 60 -45.62 17.70 0.91
CA ARG A 60 -46.36 16.47 0.54
C ARG A 60 -45.72 15.66 -0.59
N VAL A 61 -44.81 16.26 -1.36
CA VAL A 61 -44.15 15.59 -2.50
C VAL A 61 -42.64 15.63 -2.34
N LEU A 62 -42.02 16.78 -2.05
CA LEU A 62 -40.55 16.88 -1.98
C LEU A 62 -39.96 16.15 -0.77
N LEU A 63 -40.59 16.22 0.41
CA LEU A 63 -40.13 15.51 1.61
C LEU A 63 -40.25 13.97 1.54
N PRO A 64 -41.36 13.37 1.07
CA PRO A 64 -41.39 11.93 0.87
C PRO A 64 -40.54 11.47 -0.33
N VAL A 65 -40.38 12.28 -1.39
CA VAL A 65 -39.47 11.94 -2.50
C VAL A 65 -38.00 12.04 -2.09
N LEU A 66 -37.61 13.05 -1.29
CA LEU A 66 -36.27 13.18 -0.71
C LEU A 66 -36.01 12.08 0.34
N ALA A 67 -37.02 11.73 1.14
CA ALA A 67 -36.95 10.57 2.03
C ALA A 67 -36.87 9.25 1.24
N LEU A 68 -37.61 9.09 0.15
CA LEU A 68 -37.53 7.90 -0.72
C LEU A 68 -36.19 7.83 -1.47
N LEU A 69 -35.60 8.96 -1.86
CA LEU A 69 -34.23 9.06 -2.38
C LEU A 69 -33.15 8.79 -1.32
N LEU A 70 -33.44 9.05 -0.03
CA LEU A 70 -32.58 8.69 1.10
C LEU A 70 -32.74 7.20 1.51
N ILE A 71 -33.92 6.60 1.32
CA ILE A 71 -34.21 5.19 1.66
C ILE A 71 -33.86 4.24 0.49
N ALA A 72 -33.93 4.72 -0.75
CA ALA A 72 -33.45 4.01 -1.94
C ALA A 72 -32.08 4.54 -2.35
N SER A 73 -31.15 4.60 -1.39
CA SER A 73 -29.74 4.47 -1.78
C SER A 73 -29.66 3.16 -2.56
N PRO A 74 -29.31 3.16 -3.86
CA PRO A 74 -29.09 1.90 -4.53
C PRO A 74 -28.07 1.17 -3.67
N ALA A 75 -28.43 0.00 -3.16
CA ALA A 75 -27.48 -0.99 -2.71
C ALA A 75 -26.69 -1.41 -3.95
N TYR A 76 -25.86 -0.51 -4.49
CA TYR A 76 -24.76 -0.87 -5.35
C TYR A 76 -23.97 -1.86 -4.52
N GLY A 77 -23.87 -3.10 -5.01
CA GLY A 77 -23.20 -4.18 -4.30
C GLY A 77 -21.84 -3.68 -3.80
N GLN A 78 -21.74 -3.44 -2.50
CA GLN A 78 -20.52 -2.95 -1.90
C GLN A 78 -19.47 -4.04 -2.03
N ILE A 79 -18.23 -3.64 -2.27
CA ILE A 79 -17.14 -4.60 -2.21
C ILE A 79 -16.96 -5.10 -0.78
N SER A 80 -16.61 -6.38 -0.62
CA SER A 80 -16.30 -6.97 0.68
C SER A 80 -15.18 -7.98 0.54
N ILE A 81 -14.48 -8.25 1.65
CA ILE A 81 -13.41 -9.24 1.73
C ILE A 81 -13.86 -10.30 2.74
N SER A 82 -13.86 -11.57 2.34
CA SER A 82 -14.20 -12.70 3.21
C SER A 82 -12.97 -13.49 3.66
N GLY A 83 -11.85 -13.36 2.93
CA GLY A 83 -10.60 -14.00 3.31
C GLY A 83 -9.52 -13.84 2.24
N VAL A 84 -8.31 -14.27 2.57
CA VAL A 84 -7.15 -14.20 1.66
C VAL A 84 -6.40 -15.52 1.64
N THR A 85 -5.71 -15.81 0.56
CA THR A 85 -4.92 -17.03 0.40
C THR A 85 -3.63 -16.73 -0.38
N PRO A 86 -2.46 -17.01 0.21
CA PRO A 86 -2.25 -17.42 1.60
C PRO A 86 -2.59 -16.28 2.60
N ASP A 87 -2.87 -16.64 3.85
CA ASP A 87 -3.10 -15.71 4.97
C ASP A 87 -1.82 -15.27 5.69
N SER A 88 -0.67 -15.79 5.25
CA SER A 88 0.62 -15.43 5.77
C SER A 88 1.72 -15.53 4.71
N GLY A 89 2.76 -14.72 4.92
CA GLY A 89 3.94 -14.66 4.06
C GLY A 89 5.18 -14.33 4.87
N TRP A 90 6.36 -14.68 4.35
CA TRP A 90 7.62 -14.36 5.01
C TRP A 90 8.10 -12.98 4.59
N GLY A 91 8.25 -12.09 5.58
CA GLY A 91 9.07 -10.90 5.37
C GLY A 91 10.51 -11.35 5.14
N VAL A 92 11.19 -10.74 4.18
CA VAL A 92 12.60 -11.05 3.87
C VAL A 92 13.44 -9.79 3.92
N GLU A 93 14.70 -9.95 4.29
CA GLU A 93 15.67 -8.85 4.25
C GLU A 93 16.33 -8.78 2.85
N PRO A 94 16.75 -7.59 2.40
CA PRO A 94 17.54 -7.44 1.18
C PRO A 94 18.77 -8.36 1.18
N PRO A 95 19.14 -8.97 0.04
CA PRO A 95 18.73 -8.65 -1.33
C PRO A 95 17.51 -9.43 -1.86
N LEU A 96 16.82 -10.22 -1.04
CA LEU A 96 15.68 -11.04 -1.50
C LEU A 96 14.46 -10.17 -1.85
N SER A 97 13.77 -10.49 -2.94
CA SER A 97 12.62 -9.70 -3.42
C SER A 97 11.32 -9.95 -2.64
N GLY A 98 11.14 -11.13 -2.02
CA GLY A 98 9.97 -11.40 -1.18
C GLY A 98 8.62 -11.30 -1.91
N VAL A 99 8.59 -11.60 -3.21
CA VAL A 99 7.36 -11.53 -4.03
C VAL A 99 6.55 -12.80 -3.86
N GLN A 100 5.25 -12.65 -3.58
CA GLN A 100 4.31 -13.75 -3.37
C GLN A 100 3.00 -13.51 -4.13
N GLU A 101 2.42 -14.56 -4.72
CA GLU A 101 1.06 -14.51 -5.26
C GLU A 101 0.04 -14.48 -4.12
N PHE A 102 -0.96 -13.62 -4.26
CA PHE A 102 -1.96 -13.33 -3.25
C PHE A 102 -3.35 -13.34 -3.88
N THR A 103 -4.25 -14.16 -3.34
CA THR A 103 -5.65 -14.23 -3.75
C THR A 103 -6.53 -13.64 -2.66
N ILE A 104 -7.45 -12.76 -3.03
CA ILE A 104 -8.44 -12.18 -2.12
C ILE A 104 -9.81 -12.67 -2.54
N ASN A 105 -10.52 -13.25 -1.58
CA ASN A 105 -11.88 -13.75 -1.74
C ASN A 105 -12.88 -12.78 -1.12
N GLY A 106 -14.06 -12.65 -1.71
CA GLY A 106 -15.05 -11.68 -1.24
C GLY A 106 -16.21 -11.46 -2.20
N SER A 107 -16.69 -10.21 -2.26
CA SER A 107 -17.67 -9.76 -3.26
C SER A 107 -17.09 -8.59 -4.04
N PHE A 108 -16.95 -8.77 -5.35
CA PHE A 108 -16.32 -7.86 -6.30
C PHE A 108 -17.17 -7.79 -7.58
N PRO A 109 -18.36 -7.18 -7.55
CA PRO A 109 -19.39 -7.38 -8.57
C PRO A 109 -19.03 -6.91 -9.99
N PHE A 110 -18.01 -6.06 -10.13
CA PHE A 110 -17.56 -5.54 -11.43
C PHE A 110 -16.06 -5.72 -11.63
N PRO A 111 -15.61 -5.94 -12.87
CA PRO A 111 -14.21 -6.06 -13.21
C PRO A 111 -13.48 -4.71 -13.22
N GLY A 112 -12.18 -4.74 -12.91
CA GLY A 112 -11.29 -3.58 -13.01
C GLY A 112 -11.42 -2.59 -11.85
N GLY A 113 -10.60 -1.52 -11.88
CA GLY A 113 -10.68 -0.41 -10.93
C GLY A 113 -10.26 -0.72 -9.49
N MET A 114 -9.75 -1.92 -9.21
CA MET A 114 -9.34 -2.38 -7.88
C MET A 114 -7.87 -2.08 -7.60
N THR A 115 -7.60 -1.55 -6.41
CA THR A 115 -6.27 -1.51 -5.81
C THR A 115 -6.27 -2.33 -4.52
N VAL A 116 -5.13 -2.91 -4.18
CA VAL A 116 -4.92 -3.72 -2.98
C VAL A 116 -3.77 -3.11 -2.20
N ALA A 117 -3.91 -3.02 -0.89
CA ALA A 117 -2.82 -2.68 0.01
C ALA A 117 -2.90 -3.51 1.29
N LEU A 118 -1.74 -3.86 1.85
CA LEU A 118 -1.63 -4.21 3.26
C LEU A 118 -1.28 -2.94 4.04
N SER A 119 -2.01 -2.67 5.12
CA SER A 119 -1.77 -1.52 5.98
C SER A 119 -1.60 -1.93 7.43
N ARG A 120 -0.79 -1.17 8.16
CA ARG A 120 -0.56 -1.36 9.59
C ARG A 120 -0.08 -0.05 10.20
N SER A 121 -0.65 0.33 11.35
CA SER A 121 -0.27 1.57 12.04
C SER A 121 1.24 1.62 12.32
N GLY A 122 1.86 2.76 11.99
CA GLY A 122 3.30 2.99 12.16
C GLY A 122 4.20 2.32 11.12
N GLN A 123 3.63 1.70 10.09
CA GLN A 123 4.37 1.12 8.96
C GLN A 123 3.91 1.75 7.63
N PRO A 124 4.76 1.80 6.61
CA PRO A 124 4.33 2.15 5.26
C PRO A 124 3.42 1.05 4.70
N ASP A 125 2.42 1.45 3.93
CA ASP A 125 1.53 0.51 3.24
C ASP A 125 2.29 -0.29 2.19
N ILE A 126 1.96 -1.58 2.09
CA ILE A 126 2.50 -2.49 1.06
C ILE A 126 1.46 -2.58 -0.05
N ALA A 127 1.71 -1.88 -1.15
CA ALA A 127 0.83 -1.92 -2.31
C ALA A 127 0.95 -3.27 -3.04
N GLY A 128 -0.20 -3.86 -3.38
CA GLY A 128 -0.28 -4.98 -4.30
C GLY A 128 -0.04 -4.55 -5.75
N SER A 129 0.74 -5.34 -6.47
CA SER A 129 1.00 -5.15 -7.90
C SER A 129 0.25 -6.19 -8.74
N GLY A 130 0.00 -5.87 -10.02
CA GLY A 130 -0.67 -6.80 -10.93
C GLY A 130 -2.06 -7.23 -10.47
N VAL A 131 -2.83 -6.31 -9.88
CA VAL A 131 -4.20 -6.60 -9.42
C VAL A 131 -5.06 -6.98 -10.62
N THR A 132 -5.57 -8.20 -10.61
CA THR A 132 -6.41 -8.78 -11.66
C THR A 132 -7.72 -9.24 -11.06
N TRP A 133 -8.80 -8.84 -11.70
CA TRP A 133 -10.12 -9.35 -11.36
C TRP A 133 -10.30 -10.74 -12.00
N VAL A 134 -10.62 -11.74 -11.21
CA VAL A 134 -10.76 -13.13 -11.68
C VAL A 134 -12.23 -13.50 -11.82
N SER A 135 -13.04 -13.15 -10.83
CA SER A 135 -14.48 -13.41 -10.81
C SER A 135 -15.18 -12.44 -9.87
N PRO A 136 -16.53 -12.43 -9.81
CA PRO A 136 -17.27 -11.63 -8.84
C PRO A 136 -16.95 -11.95 -7.37
N THR A 137 -16.18 -13.02 -7.10
CA THR A 137 -15.81 -13.45 -5.76
C THR A 137 -14.31 -13.54 -5.53
N SER A 138 -13.47 -13.22 -6.52
CA SER A 138 -12.02 -13.39 -6.43
C SER A 138 -11.23 -12.35 -7.23
N ILE A 139 -10.20 -11.81 -6.59
CA ILE A 139 -9.16 -11.02 -7.24
C ILE A 139 -7.78 -11.59 -6.88
N LYS A 140 -6.81 -11.44 -7.78
CA LYS A 140 -5.43 -11.87 -7.58
C LYS A 140 -4.48 -10.68 -7.71
N CYS A 141 -3.39 -10.70 -6.95
CA CYS A 141 -2.30 -9.76 -7.10
C CYS A 141 -1.00 -10.40 -6.63
N THR A 142 0.10 -9.66 -6.75
CA THR A 142 1.36 -9.99 -6.10
C THR A 142 1.66 -8.99 -5.01
N LEU A 143 2.18 -9.48 -3.89
CA LEU A 143 2.65 -8.65 -2.78
C LEU A 143 4.16 -8.79 -2.66
N THR A 144 4.84 -7.67 -2.42
CA THR A 144 6.29 -7.62 -2.17
C THR A 144 6.50 -7.42 -0.68
N LEU A 145 6.93 -8.46 0.02
CA LEU A 145 7.10 -8.47 1.48
C LEU A 145 8.55 -8.16 1.91
N ALA A 146 9.38 -7.66 0.98
CA ALA A 146 10.74 -7.23 1.31
C ALA A 146 10.71 -6.12 2.36
N SER A 147 11.45 -6.30 3.45
CA SER A 147 11.52 -5.38 4.60
C SER A 147 10.19 -5.16 5.33
N ALA A 148 9.15 -5.98 5.07
CA ALA A 148 7.88 -5.89 5.78
C ALA A 148 8.06 -6.29 7.25
N ALA A 149 7.60 -5.44 8.17
CA ALA A 149 7.69 -5.70 9.60
C ALA A 149 6.82 -6.92 10.00
N PRO A 150 7.35 -7.85 10.83
CA PRO A 150 6.59 -9.01 11.27
C PRO A 150 5.36 -8.61 12.10
N GLY A 151 4.26 -9.32 11.91
CA GLY A 151 3.00 -9.10 12.64
C GLY A 151 1.77 -9.20 11.75
N ARG A 152 0.63 -8.81 12.31
CA ARG A 152 -0.66 -8.77 11.61
C ARG A 152 -0.81 -7.46 10.83
N TRP A 153 -1.39 -7.57 9.66
CA TRP A 153 -1.64 -6.49 8.71
C TRP A 153 -3.10 -6.55 8.27
N ASP A 154 -3.70 -5.38 8.12
CA ASP A 154 -5.03 -5.27 7.55
C ASP A 154 -4.94 -5.39 6.03
N VAL A 155 -5.91 -6.08 5.43
CA VAL A 155 -6.02 -6.17 3.97
C VAL A 155 -7.07 -5.19 3.52
N GLN A 156 -6.68 -4.22 2.70
CA GLN A 156 -7.59 -3.24 2.13
C GLN A 156 -7.71 -3.44 0.62
N VAL A 157 -8.95 -3.45 0.13
CA VAL A 157 -9.26 -3.38 -1.30
C VAL A 157 -10.03 -2.10 -1.55
N THR A 158 -9.64 -1.32 -2.55
CA THR A 158 -10.36 -0.10 -2.94
C THR A 158 -10.77 -0.19 -4.39
N HIS A 159 -12.04 0.06 -4.66
CA HIS A 159 -12.56 0.28 -6.01
C HIS A 159 -12.73 1.77 -6.26
N ASN A 160 -12.33 2.24 -7.43
CA ASN A 160 -12.44 3.65 -7.83
C ASN A 160 -13.88 4.23 -7.81
N VAL A 161 -14.91 3.39 -7.80
CA VAL A 161 -16.32 3.81 -7.76
C VAL A 161 -17.11 3.25 -6.56
N LEU A 162 -16.79 2.03 -6.10
CA LEU A 162 -17.62 1.31 -5.11
C LEU A 162 -17.16 1.52 -3.65
N GLY A 163 -16.09 2.28 -3.45
CA GLY A 163 -15.50 2.49 -2.13
C GLY A 163 -14.47 1.42 -1.75
N SER A 164 -14.27 1.22 -0.46
CA SER A 164 -13.24 0.33 0.09
C SER A 164 -13.83 -0.79 0.94
N ALA A 165 -13.15 -1.92 0.98
CA ALA A 165 -13.34 -3.02 1.92
C ALA A 165 -12.08 -3.23 2.75
N LEU A 166 -12.25 -3.61 4.01
CA LEU A 166 -11.18 -3.87 4.96
C LEU A 166 -11.40 -5.24 5.61
N LEU A 167 -10.36 -6.07 5.58
CA LEU A 167 -10.25 -7.27 6.42
C LEU A 167 -9.18 -6.99 7.47
N ALA A 168 -9.62 -6.65 8.67
CA ALA A 168 -8.73 -6.40 9.79
C ALA A 168 -7.93 -7.64 10.16
N ASP A 169 -6.64 -7.48 10.45
CA ASP A 169 -5.71 -8.56 10.80
C ASP A 169 -5.70 -9.76 9.81
N GLY A 170 -6.12 -9.50 8.56
CA GLY A 170 -6.37 -10.54 7.55
C GLY A 170 -5.12 -11.21 7.00
N PHE A 171 -3.94 -10.63 7.20
CA PHE A 171 -2.67 -11.18 6.74
C PHE A 171 -1.59 -11.13 7.81
N THR A 172 -0.77 -12.18 7.93
CA THR A 172 0.36 -12.22 8.87
C THR A 172 1.69 -12.26 8.15
N VAL A 173 2.50 -11.21 8.33
CA VAL A 173 3.92 -11.22 7.95
C VAL A 173 4.71 -11.95 9.02
N LYS A 174 5.29 -13.10 8.65
CA LYS A 174 6.23 -13.86 9.47
C LYS A 174 7.61 -13.23 9.38
N GLY A 175 8.35 -13.22 10.50
CA GLY A 175 9.71 -12.68 10.51
C GLY A 175 10.66 -13.54 9.68
N ALA A 176 11.63 -12.91 9.02
CA ALA A 176 12.55 -13.58 8.11
C ALA A 176 13.17 -14.84 8.76
N PRO A 177 13.25 -15.97 8.04
CA PRO A 177 13.98 -17.12 8.54
C PRO A 177 15.43 -16.71 8.77
N LYS A 178 15.91 -16.89 10.00
CA LYS A 178 17.30 -16.59 10.34
C LYS A 178 18.18 -17.75 9.93
N ILE A 179 19.07 -17.53 8.97
CA ILE A 179 20.13 -18.49 8.65
C ILE A 179 21.20 -18.34 9.72
N ARG A 180 21.36 -19.35 10.57
CA ARG A 180 22.51 -19.48 11.47
C ARG A 180 23.46 -20.50 10.86
N ARG A 181 24.74 -20.18 10.82
CA ARG A 181 25.76 -21.21 10.58
C ARG A 181 25.75 -22.19 11.77
N ILE A 182 25.44 -23.45 11.51
CA ILE A 182 25.33 -24.46 12.56
C ILE A 182 26.68 -25.16 12.77
N ALA A 183 27.45 -25.39 11.69
CA ALA A 183 28.79 -25.94 11.75
C ALA A 183 29.60 -25.62 10.47
N ASP A 184 30.94 -25.61 10.59
CA ASP A 184 31.87 -25.63 9.47
C ASP A 184 32.46 -27.05 9.36
N TRP A 185 32.02 -27.79 8.35
CA TRP A 185 32.42 -29.19 8.23
C TRP A 185 33.83 -29.36 7.62
N GLY A 186 34.35 -28.35 6.91
CA GLY A 186 35.69 -28.34 6.32
C GLY A 186 35.89 -29.39 5.21
N GLY A 187 36.71 -29.05 4.20
CA GLY A 187 36.91 -29.90 3.02
C GLY A 187 35.77 -29.82 2.00
N PRO A 188 35.93 -30.46 0.83
CA PRO A 188 34.91 -30.45 -0.21
C PRO A 188 33.70 -31.30 0.21
N VAL A 189 32.52 -30.68 0.21
CA VAL A 189 31.23 -31.38 0.30
C VAL A 189 30.81 -31.74 -1.12
N ALA A 190 30.77 -33.03 -1.43
CA ALA A 190 30.49 -33.52 -2.78
C ALA A 190 28.99 -33.61 -3.07
N ALA A 191 28.19 -33.90 -2.04
CA ALA A 191 26.74 -34.01 -2.10
C ALA A 191 26.13 -33.80 -0.72
N MET A 192 24.89 -33.29 -0.69
CA MET A 192 24.05 -33.27 0.51
C MET A 192 22.63 -33.69 0.14
N GLU A 193 21.98 -34.47 0.99
CA GLU A 193 20.58 -34.87 0.85
C GLU A 193 19.88 -34.80 2.21
N VAL A 194 18.59 -34.47 2.23
CA VAL A 194 17.76 -34.52 3.45
C VAL A 194 16.60 -35.47 3.20
N VAL A 195 16.51 -36.51 4.02
CA VAL A 195 15.42 -37.50 4.00
C VAL A 195 14.73 -37.49 5.35
N GLY A 196 13.50 -36.97 5.39
CA GLY A 196 12.76 -36.78 6.63
C GLY A 196 13.51 -35.83 7.58
N ASN A 197 13.85 -36.34 8.76
CA ASN A 197 14.65 -35.62 9.76
C ASN A 197 16.14 -35.96 9.70
N THR A 198 16.61 -36.66 8.66
CA THR A 198 18.01 -37.05 8.56
C THR A 198 18.71 -36.31 7.43
N GLY A 199 19.84 -35.66 7.72
CA GLY A 199 20.72 -35.06 6.73
C GLY A 199 21.89 -35.98 6.41
N TYR A 200 22.20 -36.17 5.14
CA TYR A 200 23.36 -36.94 4.66
C TYR A 200 24.32 -35.98 3.98
N VAL A 201 25.56 -35.93 4.43
CA VAL A 201 26.59 -35.02 3.90
C VAL A 201 27.80 -35.84 3.48
N ALA A 202 28.05 -35.94 2.18
CA ALA A 202 29.25 -36.60 1.66
C ALA A 202 30.47 -35.68 1.81
N ARG A 203 31.48 -36.13 2.57
CA ARG A 203 32.68 -35.36 2.90
C ARG A 203 33.93 -36.18 2.60
N GLY A 204 34.73 -35.73 1.63
CA GLY A 204 35.92 -36.47 1.20
C GLY A 204 35.56 -37.89 0.75
N ALA A 205 36.15 -38.90 1.40
CA ALA A 205 35.84 -40.32 1.16
C ALA A 205 34.73 -40.88 2.06
N GLY A 206 34.18 -40.08 2.98
CA GLY A 206 33.19 -40.51 3.98
C GLY A 206 31.84 -39.78 3.85
N MET A 207 30.95 -40.09 4.78
CA MET A 207 29.62 -39.49 4.90
C MET A 207 29.37 -39.13 6.36
N VAL A 208 28.73 -37.98 6.60
CA VAL A 208 28.24 -37.55 7.91
C VAL A 208 26.72 -37.66 7.88
N ILE A 209 26.14 -38.37 8.85
CA ILE A 209 24.69 -38.46 9.02
C ILE A 209 24.28 -37.55 10.18
N LEU A 210 23.27 -36.71 9.97
CA LEU A 210 22.80 -35.72 10.93
C LEU A 210 21.34 -35.97 11.31
N ASP A 211 21.04 -35.93 12.60
CA ASP A 211 19.68 -35.76 13.11
C ASP A 211 19.29 -34.28 13.06
N LEU A 212 18.28 -33.99 12.26
CA LEU A 212 17.68 -32.68 12.02
C LEU A 212 16.30 -32.55 12.71
N THR A 213 15.96 -33.43 13.65
CA THR A 213 14.70 -33.35 14.42
C THR A 213 14.59 -32.01 15.14
N ASP A 214 15.69 -31.51 15.71
CA ASP A 214 15.83 -30.12 16.15
C ASP A 214 16.92 -29.42 15.31
N PRO A 215 16.55 -28.63 14.29
CA PRO A 215 17.52 -27.94 13.45
C PRO A 215 18.34 -26.88 14.21
N ALA A 216 17.92 -26.47 15.42
CA ALA A 216 18.71 -25.57 16.25
C ALA A 216 19.83 -26.31 17.03
N LYS A 217 19.70 -27.65 17.17
CA LYS A 217 20.56 -28.55 17.94
C LYS A 217 20.78 -29.88 17.20
N MET A 218 21.32 -29.80 15.99
CA MET A 218 21.59 -31.00 15.19
C MET A 218 22.64 -31.88 15.87
N VAL A 219 22.49 -33.20 15.74
CA VAL A 219 23.40 -34.20 16.32
C VAL A 219 23.95 -35.08 15.20
N GLU A 220 25.24 -35.38 15.22
CA GLU A 220 25.85 -36.36 14.31
C GLU A 220 25.51 -37.78 14.77
N LEU A 221 24.95 -38.59 13.86
CA LEU A 221 24.49 -39.95 14.11
C LEU A 221 25.55 -41.01 13.80
N GLY A 222 26.63 -40.63 13.10
CA GLY A 222 27.75 -41.50 12.76
C GLY A 222 28.32 -41.25 11.36
#